data_AF-A0A820MG02-F1
#
_entry.id   AF-A0A820MG02-F1
#
_cell.length_a   1.000
_cell.length_b   1.000
_cell.length_c   1.000
_cell.angle_alpha   90.00
_cell.angle_beta   90.00
_cell.angle_gamma   90.00
#
_symmetry.space_group_name_H-M   'P 1'
#
loop_
_entity.id
_entity.type
_entity.pdbx_description
1 polymer ?
#
loop_
_entity_poly.entity_id
_entity_poly.type
_entity_poly.pdbx_seq_one_letter_code
_entity_poly.pdbx_strand_id
1 'polypeptide(L)' 'MLGTLFKDERSQRSPAYSMLNKMYLDRIISPHDAKQFESLLTEHQKATTPDGYTILQRAVIEHNLV' A
#
# COMPACT_ATOMS: atom_id res chain seq x y z
N MET A 1 0.84 13.51 4.33
CA MET A 1 2.07 12.92 3.79
C MET A 1 1.88 12.31 2.40
N LEU A 2 0.83 11.53 2.15
CA LEU A 2 0.55 10.96 0.81
C LEU A 2 0.48 12.00 -0.32
N GLY A 3 -0.20 13.13 -0.09
CA GLY A 3 -0.30 14.21 -1.08
C GLY A 3 1.03 14.88 -1.45
N THR A 4 2.04 14.83 -0.56
CA THR A 4 3.38 15.31 -0.88
C THR A 4 4.08 14.37 -1.85
N LEU A 5 3.99 13.05 -1.61
CA LEU A 5 4.57 12.03 -2.50
C LEU A 5 3.84 11.99 -3.85
N PHE A 6 2.52 12.14 -3.87
CA PHE A 6 1.72 12.13 -5.09
C PHE A 6 2.04 13.32 -6.01
N LYS A 7 2.29 14.50 -5.44
CA LYS A 7 2.66 15.71 -6.19
C LYS A 7 4.12 15.73 -6.65
N ASP A 8 4.96 14.83 -6.12
CA ASP A 8 6.36 14.70 -6.53
C ASP A 8 6.47 13.82 -7.78
N GLU A 9 6.90 14.41 -8.91
CA GLU A 9 7.05 13.70 -10.18
C GLU A 9 8.01 12.51 -10.10
N ARG A 10 8.99 12.54 -9.19
CA ARG A 10 9.94 11.44 -9.02
C ARG A 10 9.25 10.17 -8.54
N SER A 11 8.17 10.30 -7.79
CA SER A 11 7.37 9.17 -7.31
C SER A 11 6.74 8.38 -8.45
N GLN A 12 6.47 9.00 -9.60
CA GLN A 12 5.87 8.34 -10.77
C GLN A 12 6.73 7.21 -11.33
N ARG A 13 8.04 7.26 -11.10
CA ARG A 13 9.00 6.23 -11.55
C ARG A 13 9.09 5.04 -10.58
N SER A 14 8.45 5.12 -9.42
CA SER A 14 8.49 4.07 -8.42
C SER A 14 7.59 2.89 -8.82
N PRO A 15 8.03 1.64 -8.66
CA PRO A 15 7.17 0.46 -8.86
C PRO A 15 5.95 0.46 -7.92
N ALA A 16 6.03 1.21 -6.80
CA ALA A 16 4.93 1.39 -5.85
C ALA A 16 3.94 2.51 -6.23
N TYR A 17 4.15 3.23 -7.33
CA TYR A 17 3.33 4.40 -7.67
C TYR A 17 1.84 4.07 -7.85
N SER A 18 1.52 2.89 -8.37
CA SER A 18 0.12 2.42 -8.49
C SER A 18 -0.57 2.35 -7.12
N MET A 19 0.13 1.83 -6.10
CA MET A 19 -0.39 1.75 -4.73
C MET A 19 -0.54 3.15 -4.12
N LEU A 20 0.47 4.02 -4.27
CA LEU A 20 0.42 5.40 -3.81
C LEU A 20 -0.79 6.15 -4.40
N ASN A 21 -1.04 5.98 -5.70
CA ASN A 21 -2.15 6.63 -6.40
C ASN A 21 -3.50 6.14 -5.85
N LYS A 22 -3.67 4.83 -5.65
CA LYS A 22 -4.89 4.27 -5.07
C LYS A 22 -5.13 4.72 -3.63
N MET A 23 -4.09 4.72 -2.80
CA MET A 23 -4.17 5.22 -1.42
C MET A 23 -4.50 6.72 -1.36
N TYR A 24 -3.90 7.54 -2.23
CA TYR A 24 -4.11 8.99 -2.19
C TYR A 24 -5.47 9.43 -2.76
N LEU A 25 -6.01 8.69 -3.74
CA LEU A 25 -7.30 8.98 -4.36
C LEU A 25 -8.46 8.20 -3.72
N ASP A 26 -8.27 7.62 -2.53
CA ASP A 26 -9.26 6.85 -1.79
C ASP A 26 -9.95 5.77 -2.65
N ARG A 27 -9.16 5.08 -3.48
CA ARG A 27 -9.65 3.98 -4.33
C ARG A 27 -9.53 2.65 -3.60
N ILE A 28 -10.48 1.75 -3.88
CA ILE A 28 -10.43 0.37 -3.39
C ILE A 28 -9.14 -0.31 -3.89
N ILE A 29 -8.40 -0.90 -2.96
CA ILE A 29 -7.22 -1.71 -3.22
C ILE A 29 -7.64 -3.17 -3.28
N SER A 30 -7.45 -3.79 -4.46
CA SER A 30 -7.80 -5.19 -4.64
C SER A 30 -6.75 -6.12 -4.01
N PRO A 31 -7.10 -7.39 -3.73
CA PRO A 31 -6.12 -8.38 -3.29
C PRO A 31 -4.92 -8.54 -4.24
N HIS A 32 -5.13 -8.36 -5.55
CA HIS A 32 -4.07 -8.38 -6.55
C HIS A 32 -3.09 -7.21 -6.36
N ASP A 33 -3.60 -6.00 -6.13
CA ASP A 33 -2.78 -4.81 -5.89
C ASP A 33 -1.97 -4.95 -4.60
N ALA A 34 -2.60 -5.44 -3.54
CA ALA A 34 -1.94 -5.68 -2.25
C ALA A 34 -0.80 -6.69 -2.40
N LYS A 35 -1.02 -7.80 -3.10
CA LYS A 35 0.01 -8.81 -3.37
C LYS A 35 1.15 -8.27 -4.24
N GLN A 36 0.84 -7.45 -5.23
CA GLN A 36 1.86 -6.82 -6.06
C GLN A 36 2.75 -5.89 -5.22
N PHE A 37 2.15 -5.08 -4.34
CA PHE A 37 2.91 -4.20 -3.44
C PHE A 37 3.70 -4.99 -2.39
N GLU A 38 3.14 -6.08 -1.84
CA GLU A 38 3.82 -6.98 -0.91
C GLU A 38 5.11 -7.57 -1.50
N SER A 39 5.14 -7.82 -2.81
CA SER A 39 6.34 -8.31 -3.50
C SER A 39 7.50 -7.31 -3.50
N LEU A 40 7.21 -6.02 -3.31
CA LEU A 40 8.21 -4.95 -3.21
C LEU A 40 8.74 -4.76 -1.78
N LEU A 41 8.09 -5.39 -0.79
CA LEU A 41 8.46 -5.26 0.62
C LEU A 41 9.61 -6.21 0.98
N THR A 42 10.47 -5.74 1.86
CA THR A 42 11.50 -6.57 2.50
C THR A 42 10.91 -7.40 3.63
N GLU A 43 11.58 -8.49 4.03
CA GLU A 43 11.03 -9.45 5.00
C GLU A 43 10.65 -8.81 6.35
N HIS A 44 11.42 -7.85 6.86
CA HIS A 44 11.10 -7.17 8.11
C HIS A 44 9.83 -6.30 8.02
N GLN A 45 9.38 -5.94 6.82
CA GLN A 45 8.15 -5.18 6.57
C GLN A 45 6.92 -6.09 6.41
N LYS A 46 7.11 -7.40 6.26
CA LYS A 46 6.04 -8.41 6.16
C LYS A 46 5.68 -9.01 7.52
N ALA A 47 5.88 -8.26 8.59
CA ALA A 47 5.57 -8.72 9.93
C ALA A 47 4.06 -9.02 10.07
N THR A 48 3.77 -10.06 10.83
CA THR A 48 2.41 -10.49 11.16
C THR A 48 1.94 -9.85 12.45
N THR A 49 0.71 -9.35 12.46
CA THR A 49 0.03 -8.83 13.65
C THR A 49 -0.55 -9.99 14.49
N PRO A 50 -0.90 -9.75 15.78
CA PRO A 50 -1.41 -10.81 16.66
C PRO A 50 -2.72 -11.47 16.19
N ASP A 51 -3.50 -10.80 15.35
CA ASP A 51 -4.71 -11.29 14.69
C ASP A 51 -4.44 -12.13 13.43
N GLY A 52 -3.18 -12.41 13.11
CA GLY A 52 -2.76 -13.33 12.05
C GLY A 52 -2.65 -12.75 10.65
N TYR A 53 -2.94 -11.46 10.48
CA TYR A 53 -2.74 -10.73 9.22
C TYR A 53 -1.30 -10.19 9.12
N THR A 54 -0.84 -9.85 7.92
CA THR A 54 0.34 -8.98 7.79
C THR A 54 -0.04 -7.53 8.09
N ILE A 55 0.94 -6.72 8.49
CA ILE A 55 0.72 -5.27 8.70
C ILE A 55 0.13 -4.63 7.42
N LEU A 56 0.58 -5.06 6.24
CA LEU A 56 0.03 -4.57 4.96
C LEU A 56 -1.43 -4.96 4.78
N GLN A 57 -1.79 -6.23 5.02
CA GLN A 57 -3.17 -6.69 4.90
C GLN A 57 -4.10 -5.90 5.83
N ARG A 58 -3.67 -5.69 7.08
CA ARG A 58 -4.42 -4.91 8.05
C ARG A 58 -4.64 -3.47 7.57
N ALA A 59 -3.59 -2.81 7.11
CA ALA A 59 -3.67 -1.43 6.61
C ALA A 59 -4.57 -1.31 5.37
N VAL A 60 -4.53 -2.28 4.45
CA VAL A 60 -5.38 -2.28 3.25
C VAL A 60 -6.85 -2.49 3.60
N ILE A 61 -7.15 -3.39 4.55
CA ILE A 61 -8.53 -3.59 5.03
C ILE A 61 -9.06 -2.31 5.66
N GLU A 62 -8.28 -1.70 6.55
CA GLU A 62 -8.68 -0.45 7.21
C GLU A 62 -8.89 0.68 6.20
N HIS A 63 -7.99 0.85 5.23
CA HIS A 63 -8.13 1.82 4.15
C HIS A 63 -9.41 1.62 3.33
N ASN A 64 -9.72 0.37 2.96
CA ASN A 64 -10.89 0.07 2.13
C ASN A 64 -12.25 0.23 2.86
N LEU A 65 -12.25 0.32 4.20
CA LEU A 65 -13.46 0.45 5.02
C LEU A 65 -13.79 1.89 5.43
N VAL A 66 -12.86 2.83 5.23
CA VAL A 66 -13.03 4.26 5.48
C VAL A 66 -13.51 4.94 4.21
#